data_AF-A0A4U6C655-F1
#
_entry.id   AF-A0A4U6C655-F1
#
_cell.length_a   1.000
_cell.length_b   1.000
_cell.length_c   1.000
_cell.angle_alpha   90.00
_cell.angle_beta   90.00
_cell.angle_gamma   90.00
#
_symmetry.space_group_name_H-M   'P 1'
#
loop_
_entity.id
_entity.type
_entity.pdbx_description
1 polymer ?
#
loop_
_entity_poly.entity_id
_entity_poly.type
_entity_poly.pdbx_seq_one_letter_code
_entity_poly.pdbx_strand_id
1 'polypeptide(L)'
;MSLRSPEFLSRSPASNAAFDALSHEIVAETASSLGRAGRRVEESLAELRACPADASERVERLKRAAEAVHAYFIQREICGLRRHQDVIREYGIPRQVLVRLGAS
;
A
#
# COMPACT_ATOMS: atom_id res chain seq x y z
N MET A 1 7.04 -15.46 14.80
CA MET A 1 7.74 -16.59 14.14
C MET A 1 9.02 -16.05 13.55
N SER A 2 10.17 -16.37 14.15
CA SER A 2 11.50 -16.01 13.61
C SER A 2 12.00 -17.20 12.80
N LEU A 3 12.16 -17.05 11.49
CA LEU A 3 12.85 -18.05 10.67
C LEU A 3 14.34 -17.92 10.96
N ARG A 4 14.92 -18.87 11.72
CA ARG A 4 16.35 -18.96 11.96
C ARG A 4 16.94 -19.95 10.96
N SER A 5 17.81 -19.47 10.08
CA SER A 5 18.48 -20.31 9.07
C SER A 5 19.40 -21.35 9.73
N PRO A 6 19.50 -22.58 9.21
CA PRO A 6 20.41 -23.61 9.71
C PRO A 6 21.88 -23.13 9.65
N GLU A 7 22.65 -23.35 10.72
CA GLU A 7 24.03 -22.84 10.85
C GLU A 7 24.98 -23.28 9.72
N PHE A 8 24.72 -24.44 9.11
CA PHE A 8 25.53 -25.00 8.01
C PHE A 8 25.48 -24.16 6.74
N LEU A 9 24.39 -23.40 6.52
CA LEU A 9 24.25 -22.48 5.39
C LEU A 9 24.82 -21.09 5.70
N SER A 10 25.13 -20.76 6.96
CA SER A 10 25.51 -19.41 7.37
C SER A 10 27.01 -19.10 7.24
N ARG A 11 27.84 -20.05 6.76
CA ARG A 11 29.31 -19.92 6.78
C ARG A 11 30.00 -19.92 5.42
N SER A 12 29.26 -19.85 4.32
CA SER A 12 29.83 -19.77 2.97
C SER A 12 29.65 -18.37 2.38
N PRO A 13 30.68 -17.75 1.77
CA PRO A 13 30.53 -16.46 1.09
C PRO A 13 29.47 -16.48 -0.03
N ALA A 14 29.24 -17.65 -0.64
CA ALA A 14 28.21 -17.82 -1.66
C ALA A 14 26.78 -17.75 -1.12
N SER A 15 26.54 -18.20 0.12
CA SER A 15 25.19 -18.12 0.72
C SER A 15 24.88 -16.68 1.15
N ASN A 16 25.84 -15.95 1.70
CA ASN A 16 25.67 -14.53 2.01
C ASN A 16 25.34 -13.71 0.76
N ALA A 17 26.07 -13.92 -0.35
CA ALA A 17 25.77 -13.25 -1.62
C ALA A 17 24.37 -13.57 -2.17
N ALA A 18 23.90 -14.81 -2.01
CA ALA A 18 22.55 -15.21 -2.40
C ALA A 18 21.47 -14.55 -1.51
N PHE A 19 21.71 -14.43 -0.19
CA PHE A 19 20.81 -13.71 0.72
C PHE A 19 20.76 -12.21 0.41
N ASP A 20 21.89 -11.60 0.03
CA ASP A 20 21.94 -10.20 -0.37
C ASP A 20 21.16 -9.96 -1.66
N ALA A 21 21.35 -10.81 -2.68
CA ALA A 21 20.60 -10.73 -3.93
C ALA A 21 19.08 -10.87 -3.70
N LEU A 22 18.67 -11.86 -2.90
CA LEU A 22 17.26 -12.04 -2.54
C LEU A 22 16.70 -10.83 -1.78
N SER A 23 17.47 -10.24 -0.87
CA SER A 23 17.05 -9.04 -0.12
C SER A 23 16.81 -7.86 -1.06
N HIS A 24 17.68 -7.67 -2.06
CA HIS A 24 17.49 -6.65 -3.10
C HIS A 24 16.20 -6.88 -3.91
N GLU A 25 15.92 -8.12 -4.31
CA GLU A 25 14.70 -8.46 -5.05
C GLU A 25 13.44 -8.21 -4.21
N ILE A 26 13.45 -8.58 -2.93
CA ILE A 26 12.34 -8.34 -2.00
C ILE A 26 12.07 -6.83 -1.87
N VAL A 27 13.11 -6.02 -1.71
CA VAL A 27 12.98 -4.55 -1.62
C VAL A 27 12.43 -3.99 -2.93
N ALA A 28 12.92 -4.45 -4.08
CA ALA A 28 12.44 -4.01 -5.38
C ALA A 28 10.96 -4.36 -5.60
N GLU A 29 10.54 -5.59 -5.28
CA GLU A 29 9.14 -6.00 -5.40
C GLU A 29 8.24 -5.29 -4.40
N THR A 30 8.73 -5.01 -3.18
CA THR A 30 8.00 -4.22 -2.19
C THR A 30 7.76 -2.80 -2.68
N ALA A 31 8.78 -2.14 -3.23
CA ALA A 31 8.66 -0.81 -3.82
C ALA A 31 7.68 -0.81 -5.01
N SER A 32 7.77 -1.80 -5.90
CA SER A 32 6.87 -1.97 -7.04
C SER A 32 5.42 -2.18 -6.61
N SER A 33 5.20 -3.06 -5.61
CA SER A 33 3.89 -3.33 -5.04
C SER A 33 3.26 -2.09 -4.40
N LEU A 34 4.04 -1.32 -3.64
CA LEU A 34 3.58 -0.08 -3.04
C LEU A 34 3.24 0.98 -4.10
N GLY A 35 4.05 1.09 -5.16
CA GLY A 35 3.77 2.00 -6.28
C GLY A 35 2.50 1.63 -7.06
N ARG A 36 2.22 0.33 -7.26
CA ARG A 36 0.95 -0.14 -7.86
C ARG A 36 -0.24 0.19 -6.98
N ALA A 37 -0.12 0.01 -5.67
CA ALA A 37 -1.20 0.35 -4.73
C ALA A 37 -1.47 1.86 -4.69
N GLY A 38 -0.44 2.70 -4.73
CA GLY A 38 -0.57 4.16 -4.84
C GLY A 38 -1.32 4.59 -6.11
N ARG A 39 -0.95 4.05 -7.28
CA ARG A 39 -1.65 4.33 -8.54
C ARG A 39 -3.13 3.96 -8.50
N ARG A 40 -3.50 2.84 -7.87
CA ARG A 40 -4.92 2.46 -7.68
C ARG A 40 -5.67 3.47 -6.81
N VAL A 41 -5.00 4.06 -5.81
CA VAL A 41 -5.58 5.16 -5.02
C VAL A 41 -5.82 6.38 -5.90
N GLU A 42 -4.85 6.78 -6.72
CA GLU A 42 -5.00 7.93 -7.64
C GLU A 42 -6.17 7.73 -8.61
N GLU A 43 -6.21 6.57 -9.27
CA GLU A 43 -7.24 6.20 -10.23
C GLU A 43 -8.63 6.20 -9.58
N SER A 44 -8.80 5.50 -8.46
CA SER A 44 -10.10 5.42 -7.78
C SER A 44 -10.58 6.76 -7.21
N LEU A 45 -9.66 7.60 -6.73
CA LEU A 45 -9.99 8.96 -6.29
C LEU A 45 -10.33 9.88 -7.46
N ALA A 46 -9.65 9.73 -8.61
CA ALA A 46 -9.98 10.48 -9.82
C ALA A 46 -11.36 10.10 -10.35
N GLU A 47 -11.67 8.81 -10.44
CA GLU A 47 -13.01 8.32 -10.81
C GLU A 47 -14.09 8.84 -9.86
N LEU A 48 -13.82 8.80 -8.56
CA LEU A 48 -14.71 9.38 -7.58
C LEU A 48 -14.87 10.88 -7.84
N ARG A 49 -13.81 11.66 -8.01
CA ARG A 49 -13.94 13.12 -8.26
C ARG A 49 -14.72 13.44 -9.54
N ALA A 50 -14.57 12.64 -10.58
CA ALA A 50 -15.30 12.80 -11.84
C ALA A 50 -16.79 12.41 -11.75
N CYS A 51 -17.17 11.59 -10.77
CA CYS A 51 -18.53 11.12 -10.58
C CYS A 51 -19.40 12.19 -9.88
N PRO A 52 -20.51 12.66 -10.50
CA PRO A 52 -21.43 13.62 -9.89
C PRO A 52 -21.97 13.13 -8.54
N ALA A 53 -22.28 14.07 -7.64
CA ALA A 53 -22.70 13.74 -6.28
C ALA A 53 -24.05 13.01 -6.21
N ASP A 54 -24.91 13.24 -7.20
CA ASP A 54 -26.25 12.69 -7.37
C ASP A 54 -26.30 11.46 -8.28
N ALA A 55 -25.16 11.06 -8.86
CA ALA A 55 -25.08 9.88 -9.70
C ALA A 55 -25.37 8.61 -8.88
N SER A 56 -26.18 7.70 -9.43
CA SER A 56 -26.47 6.39 -8.80
C SER A 56 -25.21 5.57 -8.52
N GLU A 57 -24.18 5.70 -9.36
CA GLU A 57 -22.88 5.03 -9.22
C GLU A 57 -21.99 5.61 -8.11
N ARG A 58 -22.33 6.78 -7.56
CA ARG A 58 -21.51 7.51 -6.59
C ARG A 58 -21.13 6.66 -5.38
N VAL A 59 -22.09 5.88 -4.87
CA VAL A 59 -21.90 5.02 -3.70
C VAL A 59 -20.86 3.92 -3.99
N GLU A 60 -20.92 3.32 -5.17
CA GLU A 60 -19.99 2.27 -5.59
C GLU A 60 -18.58 2.83 -5.82
N ARG A 61 -18.46 3.98 -6.48
CA ARG A 61 -17.15 4.66 -6.65
C ARG A 61 -16.53 5.03 -5.30
N LEU A 62 -17.35 5.45 -4.34
CA LEU A 62 -16.91 5.80 -3.00
C LEU A 62 -16.43 4.58 -2.21
N LYS A 63 -17.09 3.42 -2.39
CA LYS A 63 -16.65 2.14 -1.84
C LYS A 63 -15.31 1.72 -2.44
N ARG A 64 -15.14 1.77 -3.76
CA ARG A 64 -13.89 1.43 -4.45
C ARG A 64 -12.72 2.30 -4.00
N ALA A 65 -12.94 3.61 -3.87
CA ALA A 65 -11.93 4.52 -3.35
C ALA A 65 -11.55 4.19 -1.90
N ALA A 66 -12.51 3.84 -1.04
CA ALA A 66 -12.22 3.41 0.32
C ALA A 66 -11.41 2.11 0.36
N GLU A 67 -11.78 1.10 -0.43
CA GLU A 67 -11.03 -0.16 -0.51
C GLU A 67 -9.59 0.05 -0.99
N ALA A 68 -9.39 0.87 -2.03
CA ALA A 68 -8.06 1.18 -2.54
C ALA A 68 -7.19 1.90 -1.48
N VAL A 69 -7.75 2.91 -0.81
CA VAL A 69 -7.05 3.65 0.26
C VAL A 69 -6.72 2.74 1.44
N HIS A 70 -7.65 1.87 1.85
CA HIS A 70 -7.43 0.94 2.96
C HIS A 70 -6.30 -0.04 2.65
N ALA A 71 -6.33 -0.66 1.47
CA ALA A 71 -5.28 -1.58 1.02
C ALA A 71 -3.91 -0.88 0.97
N TYR A 72 -3.87 0.38 0.52
CA TYR A 72 -2.64 1.16 0.48
C TYR A 72 -2.10 1.50 1.87
N PHE A 73 -2.95 1.87 2.83
CA PHE A 73 -2.55 2.11 4.21
C PHE A 73 -1.96 0.85 4.85
N ILE A 74 -2.63 -0.30 4.71
CA ILE A 74 -2.12 -1.58 5.21
C ILE A 74 -0.74 -1.89 4.61
N GLN A 75 -0.58 -1.74 3.29
CA GLN A 75 0.70 -2.00 2.62
C GLN A 75 1.79 -1.06 3.14
N ARG A 76 1.48 0.22 3.36
CA ARG A 76 2.40 1.19 3.95
C ARG A 76 2.81 0.79 5.36
N GLU A 77 1.87 0.40 6.22
CA GLU A 77 2.15 -0.02 7.59
C GLU A 77 3.07 -1.24 7.64
N ILE A 78 2.83 -2.24 6.77
CA ILE A 78 3.68 -3.43 6.63
C ILE A 78 5.11 -3.03 6.23
N CYS A 79 5.25 -2.00 5.39
CA CYS A 79 6.55 -1.44 5.00
C CYS A 79 7.16 -0.49 6.06
N GLY A 80 6.53 -0.31 7.22
CA GLY A 80 6.99 0.58 8.29
C GLY A 80 6.60 2.07 8.11
N LEU A 81 5.82 2.41 7.09
CA LEU A 81 5.44 3.78 6.72
C LEU A 81 4.12 4.21 7.38
N ARG A 82 4.14 4.44 8.70
CA ARG A 82 2.90 4.59 9.52
C ARG A 82 2.28 6.00 9.56
N ARG A 83 2.91 7.02 8.97
CA ARG A 83 2.39 8.41 9.00
C ARG A 83 1.32 8.59 7.93
N HIS A 84 0.07 8.32 8.27
CA HIS A 84 -1.05 8.42 7.32
C HIS A 84 -1.45 9.86 6.99
N GLN A 85 -1.22 10.82 7.88
CA GLN A 85 -1.60 12.23 7.67
C GLN A 85 -0.95 12.86 6.43
N ASP A 86 0.32 12.55 6.19
CA ASP A 86 1.04 13.06 5.01
C ASP A 86 0.43 12.51 3.72
N VAL A 87 0.07 11.21 3.72
CA VAL A 87 -0.54 10.52 2.58
C VAL A 87 -1.97 11.03 2.33
N ILE A 88 -2.75 11.27 3.38
CA ILE A 88 -4.10 11.84 3.27
C ILE A 88 -4.05 13.19 2.56
N ARG A 89 -3.07 14.04 2.92
CA ARG A 89 -2.84 15.34 2.27
C ARG A 89 -2.33 15.19 0.84
N GLU A 90 -1.33 14.34 0.61
CA GLU A 90 -0.69 14.12 -0.69
C GLU A 90 -1.69 13.65 -1.75
N TYR A 91 -2.49 12.64 -1.44
CA TYR A 91 -3.49 12.10 -2.38
C TYR A 91 -4.80 12.91 -2.37
N GLY A 92 -4.97 13.86 -1.43
CA GLY A 92 -6.20 14.62 -1.26
C GLY A 92 -7.41 13.73 -0.98
N ILE A 93 -7.26 12.81 -0.01
CA ILE A 93 -8.27 11.80 0.31
C ILE A 93 -9.51 12.46 0.91
N PRO A 94 -10.69 12.37 0.26
CA PRO A 94 -11.90 13.03 0.75
C PRO A 94 -12.38 12.47 2.10
N ARG A 95 -12.94 13.32 2.96
CA ARG A 95 -13.50 12.91 4.27
C ARG A 95 -14.51 11.76 4.17
N GLN A 96 -15.34 11.75 3.14
CA GLN A 96 -16.32 10.69 2.88
C GLN A 96 -15.69 9.29 2.64
N VAL A 97 -14.41 9.26 2.21
CA VAL A 97 -13.61 8.04 2.10
C VAL A 97 -13.08 7.66 3.48
N LEU A 98 -12.47 8.59 4.21
CA LEU A 98 -11.91 8.35 5.56
C LEU A 98 -12.95 7.84 6.56
N VAL A 99 -14.16 8.42 6.55
CA VAL A 99 -15.26 7.99 7.42
C VAL A 99 -15.62 6.52 7.21
N ARG A 100 -15.52 5.99 5.97
CA ARG A 100 -15.77 4.57 5.68
C ARG A 100 -14.68 3.64 6.21
N LEU A 101 -13.49 4.18 6.45
CA LEU A 101 -12.37 3.43 7.03
C LEU A 101 -12.42 3.41 8.56
N GLY A 102 -13.40 4.07 9.17
CA GLY A 102 -13.44 4.28 10.62
C GLY A 102 -12.39 5.29 11.13
N ALA A 103 -11.75 6.03 10.23
CA ALA A 103 -10.77 7.06 10.55
C ALA A 103 -11.46 8.44 10.51
N SER A 104 -11.43 9.16 11.62
CA SER A 104 -11.95 10.53 11.75
C SER A 104 -10.82 11.54 11.87
#